data_AF-A0A562K4L8-F1
#
_entry.id   AF-A0A562K4L8-F1
#
_cell.length_a   1.000
_cell.length_b   1.000
_cell.length_c   1.000
_cell.angle_alpha   90.00
_cell.angle_beta   90.00
_cell.angle_gamma   90.00
#
_symmetry.space_group_name_H-M   'P 1'
#
loop_
_entity.id
_entity.type
_entity.pdbx_description
1 polymer ?
#
loop_
_entity_poly.entity_id
_entity_poly.type
_entity_poly.pdbx_seq_one_letter_code
_entity_poly.pdbx_strand_id
1 'polypeptide(L)'
;MDDGVPPLPGVNNFSPANDLAALLEYLIGASGRHIIPAPAAAPDHPSITDAFDALLVAAQDFEVVPGMSLADHLWTHAAPLHSGEVASTLIRGGPAGHAIPGFLLLYAVDARSPLLYLPQRQPLRVRDGIEIAHEAAGGPFLALIRCAATADGRAQAVKACAMPIYHARRFVPVSTSLDRDVLRALEHLQVALDAHGAECAIRRELPFSGTVPTQITLSLSLPDRTIREIRLGVTADERPDQSAANPRQSIFW
;
A
#
# COMPACT_ATOMS: atom_id res chain seq x y z
N MET A 1 -19.80 -38.32 17.32
CA MET A 1 -19.49 -37.28 18.31
C MET A 1 -17.99 -37.29 18.41
N ASP A 2 -17.35 -36.32 17.80
CA ASP A 2 -15.90 -36.14 17.90
C ASP A 2 -15.62 -34.64 17.80
N ASP A 3 -14.72 -34.20 18.66
CA ASP A 3 -14.82 -32.95 19.40
C ASP A 3 -14.43 -31.71 18.59
N GLY A 4 -15.27 -30.68 18.72
CA GLY A 4 -15.02 -29.33 18.24
C GLY A 4 -13.90 -28.66 19.02
N VAL A 5 -12.66 -28.92 18.64
CA VAL A 5 -11.52 -28.10 19.03
C VAL A 5 -11.41 -26.96 18.02
N PRO A 6 -11.63 -25.69 18.42
CA PRO A 6 -11.39 -24.57 17.53
C PRO A 6 -9.88 -24.48 17.22
N PRO A 7 -9.48 -24.09 16.00
CA PRO A 7 -8.07 -23.93 15.68
C PRO A 7 -7.43 -22.88 16.60
N LEU A 8 -6.22 -23.19 17.08
CA LEU A 8 -5.43 -22.31 17.93
C LEU A 8 -5.19 -20.95 17.23
N PRO A 9 -5.33 -19.81 17.94
CA PRO A 9 -4.99 -18.51 17.39
C PRO A 9 -3.46 -18.41 17.30
N GLY A 10 -2.92 -18.39 16.09
CA GLY A 10 -1.47 -18.25 15.90
C GLY A 10 -0.86 -18.76 14.60
N VAL A 11 -1.65 -19.24 13.64
CA VAL A 11 -1.15 -19.55 12.30
C VAL A 11 -2.00 -18.80 11.29
N ASN A 12 -1.67 -17.54 11.06
CA ASN A 12 -2.18 -16.85 9.88
C ASN A 12 -1.67 -17.65 8.68
N ASN A 13 -2.58 -18.23 7.89
CA ASN A 13 -2.32 -18.80 6.56
C ASN A 13 -1.93 -17.69 5.55
N PHE A 14 -1.16 -16.71 6.00
CA PHE A 14 -0.65 -15.61 5.21
C PHE A 14 0.55 -16.14 4.43
N SER A 15 0.35 -16.39 3.14
CA SER A 15 1.45 -16.59 2.22
C SER A 15 1.75 -15.25 1.54
N PRO A 16 2.82 -14.54 1.93
CA PRO A 16 3.21 -13.27 1.30
C PRO A 16 3.40 -13.40 -0.23
N ALA A 17 3.63 -14.62 -0.73
CA ALA A 17 3.72 -14.92 -2.15
C ALA A 17 2.38 -14.82 -2.91
N ASN A 18 1.24 -14.97 -2.23
CA ASN A 18 -0.08 -15.11 -2.88
C ASN A 18 -1.02 -13.94 -2.61
N ASP A 19 -0.87 -13.25 -1.49
CA ASP A 19 -1.71 -12.10 -1.12
C ASP A 19 -0.89 -10.80 -1.05
N LEU A 20 -0.68 -10.20 -2.23
CA LEU A 20 0.12 -8.97 -2.38
C LEU A 20 -0.56 -7.75 -1.75
N ALA A 21 -1.90 -7.70 -1.74
CA ALA A 21 -2.65 -6.60 -1.15
C ALA A 21 -2.47 -6.59 0.37
N ALA A 22 -2.68 -7.74 1.02
CA ALA A 22 -2.45 -7.87 2.45
C ALA A 22 -0.98 -7.64 2.82
N LEU A 23 -0.02 -8.17 2.05
CA LEU A 23 1.40 -7.91 2.30
C LEU A 23 1.74 -6.42 2.24
N LEU A 24 1.25 -5.71 1.23
CA LEU A 24 1.48 -4.28 1.10
C LEU A 24 0.87 -3.51 2.28
N GLU A 25 -0.33 -3.89 2.71
CA GLU A 25 -0.98 -3.30 3.88
C GLU A 25 -0.17 -3.52 5.17
N TYR A 26 0.30 -4.74 5.41
CA TYR A 26 1.16 -5.04 6.55
C TYR A 26 2.48 -4.28 6.54
N LEU A 27 3.13 -4.14 5.37
CA LEU A 27 4.35 -3.35 5.23
C LEU A 27 4.12 -1.88 5.55
N ILE A 28 3.02 -1.28 5.07
CA ILE A 28 2.65 0.11 5.37
C ILE A 28 2.29 0.29 6.85
N GLY A 29 1.64 -0.70 7.45
CA GLY A 29 1.35 -0.76 8.89
C GLY A 29 2.64 -0.76 9.71
N ALA A 30 3.51 -1.75 9.48
CA ALA A 30 4.75 -1.95 10.23
C ALA A 30 5.77 -0.80 10.07
N SER A 31 5.86 -0.20 8.87
CA SER A 31 6.75 0.95 8.60
C SER A 31 6.23 2.30 9.12
N GLY A 32 5.02 2.33 9.69
CA GLY A 32 4.36 3.55 10.14
C GLY A 32 4.03 4.53 9.00
N ARG A 33 4.09 4.12 7.73
CA ARG A 33 3.84 5.02 6.58
C ARG A 33 2.38 5.45 6.41
N HIS A 34 1.49 4.91 7.24
CA HIS A 34 0.12 5.36 7.42
C HIS A 34 -0.03 6.55 8.39
N ILE A 35 1.09 7.04 8.95
CA ILE A 35 1.13 8.17 9.89
C ILE A 35 1.88 9.34 9.25
N ILE A 36 1.29 10.52 9.37
CA ILE A 36 1.91 11.82 9.13
C ILE A 36 2.31 12.37 10.49
N PRO A 37 3.60 12.31 10.88
CA PRO A 37 4.05 12.86 12.17
C PRO A 37 3.85 14.37 12.22
N ALA A 38 3.83 14.92 13.43
CA ALA A 38 3.85 16.36 13.66
C ALA A 38 5.12 17.00 13.07
N PRO A 39 5.08 18.26 12.61
CA PRO A 39 6.23 18.89 11.95
C PRO A 39 7.47 18.94 12.84
N ALA A 40 7.31 19.18 14.15
CA ALA A 40 8.43 19.14 15.11
C ALA A 40 9.16 17.78 15.17
N ALA A 41 8.45 16.67 14.92
CA ALA A 41 9.03 15.32 14.92
C ALA A 41 9.62 14.92 13.56
N ALA A 42 9.34 15.68 12.50
CA ALA A 42 9.87 15.49 11.15
C ALA A 42 10.12 16.86 10.49
N PRO A 43 11.13 17.63 10.99
CA PRO A 43 11.36 19.01 10.56
C PRO A 43 11.82 19.09 9.10
N ASP A 44 12.51 18.05 8.62
CA ASP A 44 12.82 17.88 7.21
C ASP A 44 11.63 17.21 6.51
N HIS A 45 11.19 17.80 5.39
CA HIS A 45 10.17 17.17 4.57
C HIS A 45 10.68 15.81 4.07
N PRO A 46 10.02 14.68 4.39
CA PRO A 46 10.53 13.35 4.06
C PRO A 46 10.67 13.20 2.55
N SER A 47 11.79 12.62 2.11
CA SER A 47 11.98 12.28 0.71
C SER A 47 11.23 10.98 0.36
N ILE A 48 11.06 10.72 -0.94
CA ILE A 48 10.54 9.42 -1.39
C ILE A 48 11.48 8.27 -0.99
N THR A 49 12.79 8.53 -0.92
CA THR A 49 13.79 7.57 -0.47
C THR A 49 13.56 7.18 0.98
N ASP A 50 13.37 8.16 1.88
CA ASP A 50 13.08 7.88 3.30
C ASP A 50 11.80 7.06 3.48
N ALA A 51 10.80 7.29 2.62
CA ALA A 51 9.56 6.53 2.64
C ALA A 51 9.77 5.07 2.22
N PHE A 52 10.62 4.80 1.23
CA PHE A 52 10.99 3.44 0.83
C PHE A 52 11.93 2.75 1.82
N ASP A 53 12.88 3.47 2.40
CA ASP A 53 13.81 2.92 3.39
C ASP A 53 13.06 2.45 4.63
N ALA A 54 12.04 3.20 5.09
CA ALA A 54 11.18 2.76 6.18
C ALA A 54 10.41 1.45 5.85
N LEU A 55 10.00 1.26 4.59
CA LEU A 55 9.35 0.02 4.15
C LEU A 55 10.35 -1.14 4.06
N LEU A 56 11.58 -0.88 3.63
CA LEU A 56 12.65 -1.89 3.59
C LEU A 56 13.06 -2.34 4.99
N VAL A 57 13.16 -1.41 5.95
CA VAL A 57 13.40 -1.75 7.36
C VAL A 57 12.27 -2.62 7.89
N ALA A 58 11.01 -2.24 7.67
CA ALA A 58 9.86 -3.05 8.08
C ALA A 58 9.85 -4.43 7.41
N ALA A 59 10.28 -4.54 6.16
CA ALA A 59 10.35 -5.81 5.43
C ALA A 59 11.31 -6.84 6.07
N GLN A 60 12.22 -6.42 6.96
CA GLN A 60 13.13 -7.32 7.66
C GLN A 60 12.39 -8.30 8.57
N ASP A 61 11.25 -7.87 9.15
CA ASP A 61 10.42 -8.64 10.07
C ASP A 61 9.48 -9.62 9.36
N PHE A 62 9.45 -9.61 8.03
CA PHE A 62 8.64 -10.51 7.22
C PHE A 62 9.53 -11.53 6.54
N GLU A 63 9.03 -12.77 6.43
CA GLU A 63 9.73 -13.85 5.75
C GLU A 63 9.02 -14.21 4.45
N VAL A 64 9.78 -14.40 3.36
CA VAL A 64 9.23 -14.95 2.10
C VAL A 64 8.93 -16.43 2.23
N VAL A 65 9.86 -17.12 2.88
CA VAL A 65 9.82 -18.52 3.33
C VAL A 65 10.54 -18.58 4.68
N PRO A 66 10.27 -19.58 5.53
CA PRO A 66 10.88 -19.66 6.85
C PRO A 66 12.40 -19.49 6.84
N GLY A 67 12.92 -18.56 7.64
CA GLY A 67 14.35 -18.25 7.75
C GLY A 67 14.92 -17.35 6.66
N MET A 68 14.08 -16.80 5.77
CA MET A 68 14.52 -15.90 4.71
C MET A 68 13.72 -14.60 4.70
N SER A 69 14.42 -13.51 5.01
CA SER A 69 13.82 -12.19 5.08
C SER A 69 13.27 -11.72 3.74
N LEU A 70 12.13 -11.04 3.76
CA LEU A 70 11.55 -10.35 2.61
C LEU A 70 12.47 -9.23 2.12
N ALA A 71 13.17 -8.54 3.02
CA ALA A 71 14.09 -7.46 2.65
C ALA A 71 15.17 -7.92 1.66
N ASP A 72 15.69 -9.14 1.80
CA ASP A 72 16.72 -9.72 0.90
C ASP A 72 16.18 -10.04 -0.50
N HIS A 73 14.85 -10.07 -0.65
CA HIS A 73 14.11 -10.39 -1.87
C HIS A 73 13.23 -9.23 -2.35
N LEU A 74 13.43 -8.01 -1.81
CA LEU A 74 12.62 -6.82 -2.09
C LEU A 74 13.49 -5.69 -2.65
N TRP A 75 13.13 -5.19 -3.84
CA TRP A 75 13.79 -4.03 -4.45
C TRP A 75 12.83 -2.86 -4.60
N THR A 76 13.30 -1.64 -4.37
CA THR A 76 12.48 -0.40 -4.40
C THR A 76 12.53 0.36 -5.72
N HIS A 77 13.12 -0.25 -6.75
CA HIS A 77 13.27 0.35 -8.07
C HIS A 77 13.30 -0.74 -9.16
N ALA A 78 12.99 -0.35 -10.40
CA ALA A 78 12.81 -1.32 -11.50
C ALA A 78 14.11 -1.76 -12.19
N ALA A 79 15.25 -1.11 -11.93
CA ALA A 79 16.50 -1.41 -12.62
C ALA A 79 17.00 -2.85 -12.39
N PRO A 80 16.94 -3.43 -11.17
CA PRO A 80 17.35 -4.81 -10.85
C PRO A 80 16.62 -5.87 -11.69
N LEU A 81 15.38 -5.60 -12.10
CA LEU A 81 14.62 -6.50 -12.97
C LEU A 81 15.26 -6.63 -14.36
N HIS A 82 15.78 -5.51 -14.88
CA HIS A 82 16.34 -5.42 -16.23
C HIS A 82 17.84 -5.76 -16.28
N SER A 83 18.58 -5.47 -15.20
CA SER A 83 20.00 -5.78 -15.08
C SER A 83 20.28 -7.28 -14.86
N GLY A 84 19.25 -8.06 -14.50
CA GLY A 84 19.39 -9.49 -14.19
C GLY A 84 19.76 -9.78 -12.74
N GLU A 85 19.85 -8.74 -11.90
CA GLU A 85 20.09 -8.89 -10.46
C GLU A 85 18.97 -9.68 -9.79
N VAL A 86 17.70 -9.33 -10.07
CA VAL A 86 16.54 -10.07 -9.57
C VAL A 86 16.67 -11.54 -9.95
N ALA A 87 16.88 -11.83 -11.24
CA ALA A 87 17.00 -13.20 -11.74
C ALA A 87 18.09 -13.98 -11.01
N SER A 88 19.25 -13.35 -10.82
CA SER A 88 20.40 -13.93 -10.13
C SER A 88 20.08 -14.30 -8.68
N THR A 89 19.34 -13.45 -7.96
CA THR A 89 18.91 -13.72 -6.58
C THR A 89 17.88 -14.85 -6.54
N LEU A 90 16.89 -14.86 -7.43
CA LEU A 90 15.85 -15.90 -7.46
C LEU A 90 16.42 -17.30 -7.76
N ILE A 91 17.42 -17.38 -8.65
CA ILE A 91 18.06 -18.64 -9.02
C ILE A 91 18.95 -19.16 -7.89
N ARG A 92 19.66 -18.28 -7.16
CA ARG A 92 20.58 -18.67 -6.08
C ARG A 92 19.88 -18.94 -4.75
N GLY A 93 18.78 -18.26 -4.46
CA GLY A 93 18.17 -18.23 -3.13
C GLY A 93 17.43 -19.51 -2.73
N GLY A 94 17.06 -20.37 -3.67
CA GLY A 94 16.22 -21.54 -3.39
C GLY A 94 16.91 -22.67 -2.63
N PRO A 95 16.34 -23.21 -1.53
CA PRO A 95 16.70 -24.54 -1.07
C PRO A 95 16.39 -25.55 -2.19
N ALA A 96 17.20 -26.60 -2.29
CA ALA A 96 17.27 -27.54 -3.41
C ALA A 96 15.89 -27.79 -4.10
N GLY A 97 15.69 -27.14 -5.24
CA GLY A 97 14.55 -27.36 -6.15
C GLY A 97 13.39 -26.37 -6.09
N HIS A 98 13.35 -25.39 -5.18
CA HIS A 98 12.24 -24.43 -5.10
C HIS A 98 12.69 -22.99 -5.40
N ALA A 99 12.17 -22.41 -6.49
CA ALA A 99 12.39 -21.01 -6.82
C ALA A 99 11.67 -20.10 -5.82
N ILE A 100 12.41 -19.26 -5.13
CA ILE A 100 11.85 -18.27 -4.18
C ILE A 100 11.38 -17.06 -4.97
N PRO A 101 10.18 -16.51 -4.71
CA PRO A 101 9.73 -15.30 -5.39
C PRO A 101 10.54 -14.07 -4.97
N GLY A 102 10.60 -13.09 -5.87
CA GLY A 102 11.16 -11.78 -5.60
C GLY A 102 10.06 -10.73 -5.64
N PHE A 103 10.33 -9.55 -5.11
CA PHE A 103 9.34 -8.49 -5.01
C PHE A 103 9.93 -7.15 -5.42
N LEU A 104 9.19 -6.38 -6.21
CA LEU A 104 9.48 -4.97 -6.44
C LEU A 104 8.44 -4.13 -5.72
N LEU A 105 8.87 -3.11 -4.99
CA LEU A 105 8.00 -2.12 -4.37
C LEU A 105 8.23 -0.78 -5.07
N LEU A 106 7.30 -0.37 -5.92
CA LEU A 106 7.51 0.74 -6.84
C LEU A 106 6.48 1.85 -6.63
N TYR A 107 6.94 3.08 -6.77
CA TYR A 107 6.05 4.24 -6.90
C TYR A 107 5.60 4.37 -8.35
N ALA A 108 4.29 4.47 -8.56
CA ALA A 108 3.69 4.63 -9.87
C ALA A 108 2.81 5.88 -9.92
N VAL A 109 2.90 6.62 -11.02
CA VAL A 109 2.07 7.81 -11.25
C VAL A 109 0.65 7.43 -11.71
N ASP A 110 0.51 6.31 -12.39
CA ASP A 110 -0.75 5.73 -12.83
C ASP A 110 -0.63 4.19 -12.91
N ALA A 111 -1.76 3.49 -12.87
CA ALA A 111 -1.82 2.03 -12.99
C ALA A 111 -3.02 1.66 -13.86
N ARG A 112 -2.79 0.87 -14.91
CA ARG A 112 -3.84 0.32 -15.78
C ARG A 112 -3.45 -1.08 -16.19
N SER A 113 -4.07 -2.10 -15.60
CA SER A 113 -3.71 -3.49 -15.86
C SER A 113 -3.68 -3.78 -17.38
N PRO A 114 -2.58 -4.32 -17.94
CA PRO A 114 -1.42 -4.93 -17.27
C PRO A 114 -0.18 -4.02 -17.14
N LEU A 115 -0.33 -2.69 -17.27
CA LEU A 115 0.75 -1.70 -17.29
C LEU A 115 0.78 -0.83 -16.02
N LEU A 116 1.97 -0.72 -15.42
CA LEU A 116 2.27 0.20 -14.33
C LEU A 116 3.09 1.38 -14.86
N TYR A 117 2.61 2.61 -14.68
CA TYR A 117 3.27 3.80 -15.22
C TYR A 117 4.22 4.39 -14.17
N LEU A 118 5.51 4.30 -14.45
CA LEU A 118 6.59 4.78 -13.57
C LEU A 118 6.99 6.22 -13.95
N PRO A 119 7.45 7.06 -12.99
CA PRO A 119 7.94 8.40 -13.31
C PRO A 119 9.11 8.36 -14.30
N GLN A 120 9.00 9.11 -15.40
CA GLN A 120 10.09 9.34 -16.37
C GLN A 120 10.73 8.05 -16.93
N ARG A 121 9.98 6.95 -17.00
CA ARG A 121 10.44 5.63 -17.45
C ARG A 121 9.39 5.00 -18.36
N GLN A 122 9.78 3.95 -19.09
CA GLN A 122 8.80 3.13 -19.81
C GLN A 122 7.87 2.42 -18.82
N PRO A 123 6.58 2.23 -19.18
CA PRO A 123 5.66 1.46 -18.34
C PRO A 123 6.17 0.04 -18.11
N LEU A 124 6.05 -0.45 -16.88
CA LEU A 124 6.35 -1.83 -16.53
C LEU A 124 5.14 -2.70 -16.83
N ARG A 125 5.31 -3.73 -17.68
CA ARG A 125 4.27 -4.72 -17.97
C ARG A 125 4.29 -5.85 -16.95
N VAL A 126 3.14 -6.17 -16.36
CA VAL A 126 2.93 -7.28 -15.42
C VAL A 126 2.17 -8.39 -16.13
N ARG A 127 2.72 -9.60 -16.17
CA ARG A 127 2.24 -10.70 -17.03
C ARG A 127 0.78 -11.09 -16.75
N ASP A 128 0.46 -11.33 -15.48
CA ASP A 128 -0.82 -11.87 -15.04
C ASP A 128 -1.79 -10.75 -14.59
N GLY A 129 -1.41 -9.49 -14.79
CA GLY A 129 -2.21 -8.31 -14.48
C GLY A 129 -1.89 -7.65 -13.13
N ILE A 130 -2.58 -6.52 -12.90
CA ILE A 130 -2.45 -5.68 -11.72
C ILE A 130 -3.82 -5.61 -11.03
N GLU A 131 -3.86 -5.97 -9.76
CA GLU A 131 -5.00 -5.72 -8.88
C GLU A 131 -4.92 -4.29 -8.34
N ILE A 132 -5.84 -3.42 -8.74
CA ILE A 132 -5.85 -2.01 -8.33
C ILE A 132 -6.84 -1.86 -7.18
N ALA A 133 -6.33 -1.65 -5.97
CA ALA A 133 -7.17 -1.35 -4.82
C ALA A 133 -7.83 0.01 -5.00
N HIS A 134 -9.11 0.13 -4.66
CA HIS A 134 -9.83 1.41 -4.64
C HIS A 134 -9.65 2.25 -5.92
N GLU A 135 -9.89 1.65 -7.09
CA GLU A 135 -9.60 2.25 -8.41
C GLU A 135 -10.15 3.68 -8.59
N ALA A 136 -11.30 3.98 -7.99
CA ALA A 136 -11.93 5.30 -8.00
C ALA A 136 -11.08 6.41 -7.36
N ALA A 137 -10.11 6.07 -6.50
CA ALA A 137 -9.20 7.05 -5.87
C ALA A 137 -8.20 7.67 -6.87
N GLY A 138 -7.91 6.95 -7.97
CA GLY A 138 -6.85 7.32 -8.91
C GLY A 138 -5.45 7.34 -8.29
N GLY A 139 -4.46 7.61 -9.13
CA GLY A 139 -3.06 7.69 -8.72
C GLY A 139 -2.69 8.95 -7.92
N PRO A 140 -1.46 9.00 -7.38
CA PRO A 140 -0.40 7.98 -7.47
C PRO A 140 -0.65 6.71 -6.63
N PHE A 141 0.12 5.68 -6.94
CA PHE A 141 0.06 4.35 -6.33
C PHE A 141 1.41 3.93 -5.76
N LEU A 142 1.36 3.14 -4.68
CA LEU A 142 2.44 2.26 -4.26
C LEU A 142 2.08 0.85 -4.75
N ALA A 143 2.96 0.25 -5.54
CA ALA A 143 2.72 -1.05 -6.16
C ALA A 143 3.69 -2.10 -5.65
N LEU A 144 3.17 -3.26 -5.24
CA LEU A 144 3.95 -4.43 -4.89
C LEU A 144 3.82 -5.46 -6.00
N ILE A 145 4.94 -5.82 -6.61
CA ILE A 145 5.01 -6.68 -7.79
C ILE A 145 5.79 -7.94 -7.46
N ARG A 146 5.16 -9.11 -7.60
CA ARG A 146 5.84 -10.39 -7.52
C ARG A 146 6.60 -10.67 -8.81
N CYS A 147 7.85 -11.06 -8.67
CA CYS A 147 8.74 -11.48 -9.74
C CYS A 147 9.03 -12.98 -9.64
N ALA A 148 9.24 -13.61 -10.79
CA ALA A 148 9.68 -14.99 -10.89
C ALA A 148 10.79 -15.13 -11.93
N ALA A 149 11.66 -16.13 -11.73
CA ALA A 149 12.62 -16.54 -12.73
C ALA A 149 11.88 -17.23 -13.89
N THR A 150 12.31 -16.96 -15.12
CA THR A 150 11.84 -17.60 -16.34
C THR A 150 12.82 -18.70 -16.77
N ALA A 151 12.36 -19.62 -17.62
CA ALA A 151 13.16 -20.77 -18.05
C ALA A 151 14.45 -20.39 -18.80
N ASP A 152 14.49 -19.20 -19.40
CA ASP A 152 15.66 -18.60 -20.06
C ASP A 152 16.62 -17.88 -19.08
N GLY A 153 16.40 -18.02 -17.77
CA GLY A 153 17.27 -17.46 -16.72
C GLY A 153 17.10 -15.96 -16.50
N ARG A 154 16.02 -15.35 -17.00
CA ARG A 154 15.66 -13.94 -16.74
C ARG A 154 14.66 -13.85 -15.59
N ALA A 155 14.37 -12.62 -15.16
CA ALA A 155 13.29 -12.35 -14.23
C ALA A 155 12.14 -11.64 -14.96
N GLN A 156 10.92 -11.91 -14.52
CA GLN A 156 9.72 -11.30 -15.06
C GLN A 156 8.79 -10.85 -13.94
N ALA A 157 8.17 -9.68 -14.12
CA ALA A 157 7.05 -9.23 -13.30
C ALA A 157 5.80 -10.07 -13.59
N VAL A 158 5.34 -10.82 -12.61
CA VAL A 158 4.29 -11.85 -12.77
C VAL A 158 2.92 -11.32 -12.38
N LYS A 159 2.75 -10.86 -11.14
CA LYS A 159 1.48 -10.35 -10.60
C LYS A 159 1.78 -9.13 -9.75
N ALA A 160 0.87 -8.16 -9.70
CA ALA A 160 1.03 -6.98 -8.87
C ALA A 160 -0.27 -6.61 -8.15
N CYS A 161 -0.13 -5.94 -7.01
CA CYS A 161 -1.17 -5.08 -6.48
C CYS A 161 -0.70 -3.61 -6.56
N ALA A 162 -1.65 -2.69 -6.72
CA ALA A 162 -1.40 -1.25 -6.68
C ALA A 162 -2.37 -0.60 -5.69
N MET A 163 -1.84 0.04 -4.66
CA MET A 163 -2.61 0.74 -3.65
C MET A 163 -2.47 2.26 -3.84
N PRO A 164 -3.59 3.01 -3.98
CA PRO A 164 -3.56 4.45 -4.01
C PRO A 164 -2.98 4.99 -2.71
N ILE A 165 -2.08 5.95 -2.81
CA ILE A 165 -1.37 6.57 -1.68
C ILE A 165 -1.46 8.08 -1.77
N TYR A 166 -1.39 8.80 -0.66
CA TYR A 166 -1.52 10.27 -0.61
C TYR A 166 -0.60 11.01 -1.60
N HIS A 167 0.73 10.78 -1.55
CA HIS A 167 1.66 11.25 -2.59
C HIS A 167 3.07 10.62 -2.45
N ALA A 168 3.97 10.92 -3.38
CA ALA A 168 5.35 10.38 -3.47
C ALA A 168 6.19 10.40 -2.19
N ARG A 169 5.96 11.37 -1.30
CA ARG A 169 6.70 11.51 -0.02
C ARG A 169 5.99 10.93 1.20
N ARG A 170 4.73 10.50 1.05
CA ARG A 170 3.88 10.00 2.14
C ARG A 170 2.97 8.92 1.60
N PHE A 171 3.34 7.68 1.90
CA PHE A 171 2.64 6.49 1.42
C PHE A 171 1.40 6.13 2.25
N VAL A 172 0.67 7.15 2.71
CA VAL A 172 -0.58 6.99 3.46
C VAL A 172 -1.66 6.48 2.50
N PRO A 173 -2.28 5.31 2.71
CA PRO A 173 -3.27 4.77 1.80
C PRO A 173 -4.54 5.61 1.72
N VAL A 174 -5.11 5.72 0.52
CA VAL A 174 -6.37 6.42 0.26
C VAL A 174 -7.33 5.50 -0.48
N SER A 175 -8.63 5.63 -0.20
CA SER A 175 -9.67 4.82 -0.84
C SER A 175 -10.51 5.63 -1.83
N THR A 176 -10.41 6.96 -1.79
CA THR A 176 -11.13 7.87 -2.69
C THR A 176 -10.29 9.10 -3.02
N SER A 177 -10.67 9.86 -4.05
CA SER A 177 -10.06 11.17 -4.31
C SER A 177 -10.34 12.17 -3.18
N LEU A 178 -11.53 12.07 -2.54
CA LEU A 178 -11.89 12.89 -1.39
C LEU A 178 -10.97 12.63 -0.20
N ASP A 179 -10.60 11.38 0.08
CA ASP A 179 -9.64 11.04 1.14
C ASP A 179 -8.31 11.78 0.95
N ARG A 180 -7.84 11.85 -0.30
CA ARG A 180 -6.60 12.53 -0.68
C ARG A 180 -6.70 14.05 -0.46
N ASP A 181 -7.84 14.65 -0.80
CA ASP A 181 -8.11 16.07 -0.55
C ASP A 181 -8.22 16.38 0.93
N VAL A 182 -8.86 15.49 1.72
CA VAL A 182 -8.94 15.60 3.18
C VAL A 182 -7.54 15.53 3.79
N LEU A 183 -6.70 14.56 3.41
CA LEU A 183 -5.32 14.47 3.91
C LEU A 183 -4.51 15.73 3.59
N ARG A 184 -4.73 16.35 2.41
CA ARG A 184 -4.10 17.65 2.07
C ARG A 184 -4.58 18.79 2.96
N ALA A 185 -5.89 18.88 3.22
CA ALA A 185 -6.42 19.88 4.13
C ALA A 185 -5.89 19.70 5.56
N LEU A 186 -5.78 18.45 6.02
CA LEU A 186 -5.27 18.12 7.35
C LEU A 186 -3.78 18.40 7.49
N GLU A 187 -2.96 18.13 6.46
CA GLU A 187 -1.53 18.48 6.48
C GLU A 187 -1.34 20.02 6.50
N HIS A 188 -2.15 20.78 5.77
CA HIS A 188 -2.14 22.24 5.89
C HIS A 188 -2.56 22.73 7.28
N LEU A 189 -3.59 22.11 7.88
CA LEU A 189 -4.01 22.39 9.25
C LEU A 189 -2.89 22.09 10.25
N GLN A 190 -2.18 20.97 10.07
CA GLN A 190 -1.04 20.57 10.91
C GLN A 190 0.05 21.65 10.91
N VAL A 191 0.39 22.22 9.75
CA VAL A 191 1.35 23.33 9.65
C VAL A 191 0.83 24.60 10.35
N ALA A 192 -0.46 24.91 10.22
CA ALA A 192 -1.05 26.06 10.90
C ALA A 192 -1.07 25.90 12.43
N LEU A 193 -1.33 24.69 12.93
CA LEU A 193 -1.29 24.38 14.36
C LEU A 193 0.13 24.46 14.92
N ASP A 194 1.11 23.97 14.18
CA ASP A 194 2.53 24.04 14.53
C ASP A 194 3.01 25.50 14.69
N ALA A 195 2.57 26.40 13.81
CA ALA A 195 2.82 27.83 13.92
C ALA A 195 2.23 28.47 15.20
N HIS A 196 1.29 27.80 15.85
CA HIS A 196 0.70 28.19 17.14
C HIS A 196 1.21 27.34 18.32
N GLY A 197 2.28 26.55 18.13
CA GLY A 197 2.90 25.72 19.16
C GLY A 197 2.09 24.48 19.53
N ALA A 198 1.15 24.07 18.68
CA ALA A 198 0.41 22.83 18.85
C ALA A 198 0.93 21.75 17.89
N GLU A 199 1.28 20.60 18.43
CA GLU A 199 1.64 19.44 17.64
C GLU A 199 0.38 18.70 17.21
N CYS A 200 0.36 18.27 15.96
CA CYS A 200 -0.72 17.46 15.40
C CYS A 200 -0.12 16.30 14.63
N ALA A 201 -0.45 15.05 14.96
CA ALA A 201 -0.14 13.90 14.11
C ALA A 201 -1.42 13.40 13.44
N ILE A 202 -1.33 12.96 12.19
CA ILE A 202 -2.46 12.46 11.40
C ILE A 202 -2.21 10.98 11.13
N ARG A 203 -3.14 10.11 11.50
CA ARG A 203 -3.02 8.65 11.30
C ARG A 203 -4.20 8.14 10.49
N ARG A 204 -3.91 7.38 9.43
CA ARG A 204 -4.91 6.54 8.77
C ARG A 204 -5.05 5.25 9.55
N GLU A 205 -6.26 4.90 9.98
CA GLU A 205 -6.46 3.67 10.76
C GLU A 205 -6.52 2.43 9.87
N LEU A 206 -6.01 1.32 10.41
CA LEU A 206 -6.10 -0.01 9.82
C LEU A 206 -7.49 -0.65 10.05
N PRO A 207 -7.95 -1.58 9.19
CA PRO A 207 -7.36 -1.92 7.90
C PRO A 207 -7.64 -0.84 6.85
N PHE A 208 -6.74 -0.68 5.87
CA PHE A 208 -6.87 0.33 4.81
C PHE A 208 -7.78 -0.14 3.68
N SER A 209 -7.85 -1.45 3.48
CA SER A 209 -8.67 -2.11 2.50
C SER A 209 -10.02 -2.51 3.12
N GLY A 210 -11.11 -2.35 2.37
CA GLY A 210 -12.43 -2.84 2.77
C GLY A 210 -13.14 -2.07 3.90
N THR A 211 -12.59 -0.95 4.39
CA THR A 211 -13.23 -0.12 5.42
C THR A 211 -13.88 1.13 4.83
N VAL A 212 -15.20 1.24 4.98
CA VAL A 212 -15.98 2.45 4.71
C VAL A 212 -16.87 2.71 5.93
N PRO A 213 -16.86 3.93 6.53
CA PRO A 213 -16.01 5.07 6.20
C PRO A 213 -14.54 4.84 6.52
N THR A 214 -13.68 5.45 5.70
CA THR A 214 -12.24 5.51 5.95
C THR A 214 -11.98 6.35 7.20
N GLN A 215 -11.32 5.76 8.20
CA GLN A 215 -11.03 6.42 9.47
C GLN A 215 -9.66 7.12 9.44
N ILE A 216 -9.65 8.37 9.90
CA ILE A 216 -8.45 9.18 10.14
C ILE A 216 -8.51 9.71 11.58
N THR A 217 -7.43 9.52 12.33
CA THR A 217 -7.28 10.06 13.68
C THR A 217 -6.28 11.22 13.68
N LEU A 218 -6.66 12.33 14.29
CA LEU A 218 -5.77 13.44 14.63
C LEU A 218 -5.41 13.36 16.10
N SER A 219 -4.13 13.30 16.42
CA SER A 219 -3.62 13.40 17.79
C SER A 219 -3.03 14.78 17.99
N LEU A 220 -3.64 15.58 18.87
CA LEU A 220 -3.29 16.97 19.15
C LEU A 220 -2.63 17.06 20.53
N SER A 221 -1.44 17.66 20.60
CA SER A 221 -0.73 17.97 21.83
C SER A 221 -0.36 19.45 21.88
N LEU A 222 -0.37 20.01 23.09
CA LEU A 222 0.25 21.29 23.41
C LEU A 222 1.34 21.01 24.46
N PRO A 223 2.41 21.82 24.53
CA PRO A 223 3.42 21.71 25.59
C PRO A 223 2.74 21.65 26.96
N ASP A 224 3.11 20.65 27.76
CA ASP A 224 2.58 20.41 29.11
C ASP A 224 1.06 20.14 29.21
N ARG A 225 0.41 19.73 28.11
CA ARG A 225 -1.02 19.39 28.11
C ARG A 225 -1.32 17.97 27.67
N THR A 226 -2.51 17.53 28.07
CA THR A 226 -3.06 16.22 27.70
C THR A 226 -3.35 16.15 26.21
N ILE A 227 -2.97 15.02 25.60
CA ILE A 227 -3.27 14.70 24.21
C ILE A 227 -4.80 14.68 24.02
N ARG A 228 -5.27 15.22 22.90
CA ARG A 228 -6.66 15.12 22.44
C ARG A 228 -6.69 14.34 21.14
N GLU A 229 -7.63 13.41 21.02
CA GLU A 229 -7.88 12.69 19.77
C GLU A 229 -9.15 13.21 19.10
N ILE A 230 -9.08 13.45 17.80
CA ILE A 230 -10.24 13.70 16.94
C ILE A 230 -10.28 12.59 15.89
N ARG A 231 -11.43 11.94 15.72
CA ARG A 231 -11.63 10.90 14.71
C ARG A 231 -12.55 11.42 13.62
N LEU A 232 -12.13 11.23 12.38
CA LEU A 232 -12.82 11.64 11.17
C LEU A 232 -13.14 10.39 10.36
N GLY A 233 -14.41 10.22 10.01
CA GLY A 233 -14.83 9.25 9.01
C GLY A 233 -15.01 9.95 7.67
N VAL A 234 -14.36 9.46 6.62
CA VAL A 234 -14.56 9.95 5.25
C VAL A 234 -15.30 8.89 4.44
N THR A 235 -16.36 9.32 3.79
CA THR A 235 -17.20 8.51 2.91
C THR A 235 -17.37 9.29 1.62
N ALA A 236 -17.02 8.68 0.49
CA ALA A 236 -17.50 9.17 -0.78
C ALA A 236 -19.01 8.91 -0.85
N ASP A 237 -19.77 9.92 -1.22
CA ASP A 237 -21.20 9.76 -1.50
C ASP A 237 -21.33 8.80 -2.69
N GLU A 238 -21.87 7.60 -2.46
CA GLU A 238 -22.30 6.74 -3.57
C GLU A 238 -23.41 7.52 -4.28
N ARG A 239 -23.12 8.14 -5.43
CA ARG A 239 -24.20 8.50 -6.33
C ARG A 239 -24.89 7.19 -6.69
N PRO A 240 -26.17 6.98 -6.33
CA PRO A 240 -26.88 5.82 -6.82
C PRO A 240 -26.85 5.88 -8.33
N ASP A 241 -26.40 4.79 -8.92
CA ASP A 241 -26.34 4.58 -10.36
C ASP A 241 -27.73 4.89 -10.95
N GLN A 242 -27.90 6.06 -11.57
CA GLN A 242 -29.16 6.47 -12.23
C GLN A 242 -29.37 5.71 -13.55
N SER A 243 -28.90 4.46 -13.65
CA SER A 243 -29.05 3.62 -14.83
C SER A 243 -30.09 2.50 -14.67
N ALA A 244 -30.96 2.59 -13.66
CA ALA A 244 -32.13 1.72 -13.50
C ALA A 244 -33.47 2.50 -13.55
N ALA A 245 -33.60 3.45 -14.47
CA ALA A 245 -34.89 3.99 -14.87
C ALA A 245 -35.24 3.48 -16.27
N ASN A 246 -35.72 2.25 -16.36
CA ASN A 246 -36.42 1.76 -17.55
C ASN A 246 -37.82 1.29 -17.16
N PRO A 247 -38.85 2.15 -17.24
CA PRO A 247 -40.22 1.70 -17.09
C PRO A 247 -40.66 1.04 -18.38
N ARG A 248 -40.42 -0.27 -18.54
CA ARG A 248 -41.21 -1.08 -19.46
C ARG A 248 -42.58 -1.34 -18.83
N GLN A 249 -43.43 -0.33 -18.83
CA GLN A 249 -44.87 -0.54 -18.85
C GLN A 249 -45.28 -0.72 -20.31
N SER A 250 -45.34 -1.97 -20.77
CA SER A 250 -46.14 -2.33 -21.94
C SER A 250 -47.51 -2.74 -21.42
N ILE A 251 -48.46 -1.80 -21.51
CA ILE A 251 -49.88 -2.06 -21.36
C ILE A 251 -50.38 -2.60 -22.71
N PHE A 252 -51.16 -3.68 -22.62
CA PHE A 252 -51.94 -4.28 -23.71
C PHE A 252 -52.74 -3.25 -24.52
N TRP A 253 -52.78 -3.41 -25.84
CA TRP A 253 -53.98 -3.57 -26.69
C TRP A 253 -53.56 -4.22 -28.01
#